data_AF-A0A1H8Y757-F1
#
_entry.id   AF-A0A1H8Y757-F1
#
_cell.length_a   1.000
_cell.length_b   1.000
_cell.length_c   1.000
_cell.angle_alpha   90.00
_cell.angle_beta   90.00
_cell.angle_gamma   90.00
#
_symmetry.space_group_name_H-M   'P 1'
#
loop_
_entity.id
_entity.type
_entity.pdbx_description
1 polymer ?
#
loop_
_entity_poly.entity_id
_entity_poly.type
_entity_poly.pdbx_seq_one_letter_code
_entity_poly.pdbx_strand_id
1 'polypeptide(L)'
;MNAVERLDTQIAALQGEIASTELIPATIAERFAVIEGDLRNAERLYRDHGLNVSSAHPGEAAHLQRQTIIGACMVIGADKLLKVERERIAAAGEGLSAPDKARRLDRLRHQILQAAARRELLVRDLEGDNFMVRPVHPELAIYNRTAVERLAAS
;
A
#
# COMPACT_ATOMS: atom_id res chain seq x y z
N MET A 1 -18.28 -31.39 4.90
CA MET A 1 -18.16 -29.92 4.82
C MET A 1 -19.45 -29.35 4.26
N ASN A 2 -20.20 -28.59 5.06
CA ASN A 2 -21.49 -28.02 4.64
C ASN A 2 -21.29 -26.77 3.74
N ALA A 3 -22.38 -26.23 3.19
CA ALA A 3 -22.30 -25.07 2.28
C ALA A 3 -21.82 -23.79 2.99
N VAL A 4 -22.13 -23.61 4.28
CA VAL A 4 -21.68 -22.46 5.09
C VAL A 4 -20.17 -22.53 5.35
N GLU A 5 -19.65 -23.70 5.73
CA GLU A 5 -18.21 -23.95 5.95
C GLU A 5 -17.38 -23.72 4.68
N ARG A 6 -17.92 -24.06 3.51
CA ARG A 6 -17.30 -23.73 2.21
C ARG A 6 -17.16 -22.22 2.01
N LEU A 7 -18.21 -21.46 2.30
CA LEU A 7 -18.17 -20.00 2.18
C LEU A 7 -17.26 -19.37 3.23
N ASP A 8 -17.23 -19.89 4.47
CA ASP A 8 -16.29 -19.43 5.50
C ASP A 8 -14.82 -19.64 5.06
N THR A 9 -14.53 -20.80 4.47
CA THR A 9 -13.19 -21.10 3.93
C THR A 9 -12.83 -20.16 2.77
N GLN A 10 -13.79 -19.90 1.88
CA GLN A 10 -13.60 -18.97 0.76
C GLN A 10 -13.37 -17.53 1.24
N ILE A 11 -14.15 -17.05 2.21
CA ILE A 11 -14.00 -15.70 2.78
C ILE A 11 -12.62 -15.57 3.44
N ALA A 12 -12.19 -16.57 4.22
CA ALA A 12 -10.87 -16.56 4.83
C ALA A 12 -9.74 -16.55 3.79
N ALA A 13 -9.87 -17.31 2.70
CA ALA A 13 -8.91 -17.29 1.60
C ALA A 13 -8.83 -15.91 0.93
N LEU A 14 -9.98 -15.28 0.64
CA LEU A 14 -10.04 -13.94 0.06
C LEU A 14 -9.48 -12.87 1.01
N GLN A 15 -9.69 -13.00 2.32
CA GLN A 15 -9.07 -12.12 3.32
C GLN A 15 -7.54 -12.25 3.33
N GLY A 16 -7.02 -13.48 3.18
CA GLY A 16 -5.59 -13.71 2.96
C GLY A 16 -5.07 -13.06 1.67
N GLU A 17 -5.84 -13.10 0.59
CA GLU A 17 -5.51 -12.43 -0.66
C GLU A 17 -5.50 -10.89 -0.52
N ILE A 18 -6.42 -10.31 0.25
CA ILE A 18 -6.39 -8.87 0.58
C ILE A 18 -5.11 -8.53 1.33
N ALA A 19 -4.81 -9.25 2.42
CA ALA A 19 -3.62 -8.99 3.23
C ALA A 19 -2.33 -9.11 2.40
N SER A 20 -2.21 -10.14 1.56
CA SER A 20 -1.07 -10.28 0.66
C SER A 20 -1.00 -9.16 -0.37
N THR A 21 -2.14 -8.73 -0.94
CA THR A 21 -2.20 -7.61 -1.90
C THR A 21 -1.76 -6.30 -1.26
N GLU A 22 -2.15 -6.04 -0.01
CA GLU A 22 -1.74 -4.86 0.75
C GLU A 22 -0.23 -4.80 1.00
N LEU A 23 0.44 -5.95 1.06
CA LEU A 23 1.90 -6.04 1.23
C LEU A 23 2.68 -5.96 -0.08
N ILE A 24 2.03 -6.03 -1.25
CA ILE A 24 2.72 -5.89 -2.54
C ILE A 24 3.35 -4.49 -2.63
N PRO A 25 4.66 -4.37 -2.92
CA PRO A 25 5.33 -3.09 -3.04
C PRO A 25 4.79 -2.30 -4.24
N ALA A 26 4.99 -0.97 -4.21
CA ALA A 26 4.75 -0.12 -5.37
C ALA A 26 5.67 -0.50 -6.54
N THR A 27 5.33 -0.06 -7.75
CA THR A 27 6.13 -0.36 -8.95
C THR A 27 7.57 0.13 -8.83
N ILE A 28 8.46 -0.40 -9.67
CA ILE A 28 9.84 0.12 -9.77
C ILE A 28 9.84 1.62 -10.05
N ALA A 29 8.99 2.07 -10.98
CA ALA A 29 8.89 3.48 -11.37
C ALA A 29 8.45 4.38 -10.21
N GLU A 30 7.40 4.00 -9.48
CA GLU A 30 6.91 4.76 -8.33
C GLU A 30 7.95 4.82 -7.20
N ARG A 31 8.59 3.68 -6.87
CA ARG A 31 9.64 3.64 -5.84
C ARG A 31 10.85 4.49 -6.23
N PHE A 32 11.25 4.45 -7.50
CA PHE A 32 12.37 5.25 -7.98
C PHE A 32 12.05 6.75 -7.95
N ALA A 33 10.84 7.15 -8.35
CA ALA A 33 10.41 8.54 -8.32
C ALA A 33 10.43 9.14 -6.90
N VAL A 34 10.07 8.36 -5.87
CA VAL A 34 10.17 8.78 -4.46
C VAL A 34 11.62 9.04 -4.07
N ILE A 35 12.53 8.09 -4.34
CA ILE A 35 13.96 8.24 -3.99
C ILE A 35 14.58 9.44 -4.72
N GLU A 36 14.26 9.64 -5.99
CA GLU A 36 14.74 10.78 -6.76
C GLU A 36 14.20 12.11 -6.18
N GLY A 37 12.93 12.13 -5.76
CA GLY A 37 12.33 13.26 -5.06
C GLY A 37 13.02 13.59 -3.74
N ASP A 38 13.27 12.57 -2.91
CA ASP A 38 13.95 12.72 -1.61
C ASP A 38 15.37 13.27 -1.78
N LEU A 39 16.10 12.76 -2.78
CA LEU A 39 17.46 13.21 -3.08
C LEU A 39 17.50 14.66 -3.57
N ARG A 40 16.58 15.04 -4.45
CA ARG A 40 16.43 16.45 -4.90
C ARG A 40 16.05 17.37 -3.75
N ASN A 41 15.17 16.91 -2.85
CA ASN A 41 14.81 17.68 -1.67
C ASN A 41 16.00 17.87 -0.73
N ALA A 42 16.80 16.83 -0.51
CA ALA A 42 18.03 16.91 0.28
C ALA A 42 19.05 17.87 -0.34
N GLU A 43 19.22 17.83 -1.67
CA GLU A 43 20.07 18.77 -2.40
C GLU A 43 19.59 20.22 -2.24
N ARG A 44 18.28 20.46 -2.40
CA ARG A 44 17.69 21.78 -2.20
C ARG A 44 17.92 22.31 -0.79
N LEU A 45 17.62 21.50 0.24
CA LEU A 45 17.84 21.86 1.64
C LEU A 45 19.31 22.23 1.91
N TYR A 46 20.26 21.50 1.30
CA TYR A 46 21.67 21.84 1.40
C TYR A 46 22.00 23.18 0.72
N ARG A 47 21.46 23.46 -0.47
CA ARG A 47 21.67 24.75 -1.15
C ARG A 47 21.10 25.92 -0.35
N ASP A 48 19.91 25.74 0.22
CA ASP A 48 19.18 26.82 0.92
C ASP A 48 19.79 27.12 2.31
N HIS A 49 20.23 26.10 3.03
CA HIS A 49 20.63 26.23 4.43
C HIS A 49 22.08 25.82 4.72
N GLY A 50 22.70 24.98 3.88
CA GLY A 50 24.04 24.44 4.10
C GLY A 50 25.10 25.52 4.26
N LEU A 51 25.03 26.60 3.46
CA LEU A 51 25.92 27.77 3.56
C LEU A 51 25.72 28.59 4.84
N ASN A 52 24.50 28.64 5.37
CA ASN A 52 24.15 29.46 6.54
C ASN A 52 24.54 28.80 7.87
N VAL A 53 24.51 27.46 7.97
CA VAL A 53 24.77 26.73 9.22
C VAL A 53 26.24 26.74 9.65
N SER A 54 27.18 27.04 8.75
CA SER A 54 28.62 26.89 9.01
C SER A 54 29.44 28.17 8.87
N SER A 55 28.78 29.31 8.79
CA SER A 55 29.37 30.67 8.85
C SER A 55 30.11 31.00 10.16
N ALA A 56 30.18 30.05 11.11
CA ALA A 56 30.84 30.20 12.40
C ALA A 56 32.36 29.89 12.42
N HIS A 57 33.00 29.55 11.28
CA HIS A 57 34.42 29.16 11.25
C HIS A 57 35.37 30.21 10.64
N PRO A 58 36.58 30.43 11.21
CA PRO A 58 37.53 31.41 10.71
C PRO A 58 38.22 30.90 9.43
N GLY A 59 38.05 31.64 8.34
CA GLY A 59 38.64 31.36 7.03
C GLY A 59 37.57 31.21 5.94
N GLU A 60 36.85 32.29 5.63
CA GLU A 60 35.70 32.33 4.71
C GLU A 60 35.97 31.64 3.36
N ALA A 61 37.16 31.82 2.78
CA ALA A 61 37.57 31.17 1.52
C ALA A 61 37.78 29.65 1.65
N ALA A 62 38.49 29.19 2.68
CA ALA A 62 38.70 27.76 2.93
C ALA A 62 37.39 27.06 3.32
N HIS A 63 36.48 27.81 3.94
CA HIS A 63 35.14 27.39 4.29
C HIS A 63 34.24 27.20 3.05
N LEU A 64 34.17 28.22 2.18
CA LEU A 64 33.48 28.17 0.89
C LEU A 64 34.01 27.06 -0.02
N GLN A 65 35.32 26.84 -0.04
CA GLN A 65 35.92 25.74 -0.79
C GLN A 65 35.48 24.36 -0.27
N ARG A 66 35.43 24.18 1.05
CA ARG A 66 34.92 22.93 1.67
C ARG A 66 33.45 22.70 1.37
N GLN A 67 32.63 23.73 1.45
CA GLN A 67 31.21 23.72 1.07
C GLN A 67 31.01 23.30 -0.39
N THR A 68 31.78 23.90 -1.30
CA THR A 68 31.72 23.59 -2.74
C THR A 68 32.09 22.13 -3.02
N ILE A 69 33.12 21.61 -2.33
CA ILE A 69 33.53 20.20 -2.45
C ILE A 69 32.43 19.27 -1.90
N ILE A 70 31.82 19.60 -0.76
CA ILE A 70 30.71 18.81 -0.20
C ILE A 70 29.51 18.82 -1.16
N GLY A 71 29.13 19.98 -1.68
CA GLY A 71 28.07 20.10 -2.70
C GLY A 71 28.38 19.29 -3.96
N ALA A 72 29.61 19.38 -4.48
CA ALA A 72 30.04 18.59 -5.64
C ALA A 72 30.05 17.08 -5.35
N CYS A 73 30.46 16.67 -4.15
CA CYS A 73 30.39 15.27 -3.70
C CYS A 73 28.96 14.79 -3.52
N MET A 74 28.03 15.64 -3.09
CA MET A 74 26.60 15.32 -3.04
C MET A 74 26.02 15.12 -4.45
N VAL A 75 26.40 15.96 -5.41
CA VAL A 75 25.93 15.85 -6.80
C VAL A 75 26.53 14.62 -7.51
N ILE A 76 27.85 14.40 -7.40
CA ILE A 76 28.51 13.22 -7.99
C ILE A 76 28.11 11.93 -7.27
N GLY A 77 27.86 12.01 -5.95
CA GLY A 77 27.39 10.92 -5.13
C GLY A 77 25.93 10.57 -5.40
N ALA A 78 25.09 11.55 -5.71
CA ALA A 78 23.67 11.38 -6.01
C ALA A 78 23.45 10.41 -7.17
N ASP A 79 24.16 10.56 -8.28
CA ASP A 79 24.03 9.67 -9.44
C ASP A 79 24.45 8.22 -9.10
N LYS A 80 25.50 8.06 -8.30
CA LYS A 80 25.95 6.73 -7.83
C LYS A 80 24.95 6.11 -6.87
N LEU A 81 24.39 6.88 -5.94
CA LEU A 81 23.35 6.44 -5.01
C LEU A 81 22.07 6.05 -5.75
N LEU A 82 21.62 6.84 -6.72
CA LEU A 82 20.47 6.52 -7.57
C LEU A 82 20.71 5.23 -8.37
N LYS A 83 21.93 5.01 -8.87
CA LYS A 83 22.27 3.77 -9.56
C LYS A 83 22.17 2.56 -8.63
N VAL A 84 22.75 2.63 -7.43
CA VAL A 84 22.68 1.55 -6.43
C VAL A 84 21.24 1.28 -6.01
N GLU A 85 20.44 2.33 -5.80
CA GLU A 85 19.02 2.19 -5.44
C GLU A 85 18.18 1.61 -6.59
N ARG A 86 18.48 1.96 -7.85
CA ARG A 86 17.85 1.31 -9.02
C ARG A 86 18.14 -0.18 -9.07
N GLU A 87 19.40 -0.58 -8.86
CA GLU A 87 19.81 -1.98 -8.83
C GLU A 87 19.12 -2.72 -7.68
N ARG A 88 19.03 -2.10 -6.49
CA ARG A 88 18.32 -2.66 -5.32
C ARG A 88 16.82 -2.83 -5.57
N ILE A 89 16.16 -1.81 -6.13
CA ILE A 89 14.73 -1.85 -6.46
C ILE A 89 14.45 -2.90 -7.54
N ALA A 90 15.28 -2.97 -8.57
CA ALA A 90 15.15 -3.97 -9.64
C ALA A 90 15.32 -5.39 -9.10
N ALA A 91 16.28 -5.61 -8.18
CA ALA A 91 16.49 -6.90 -7.54
C ALA A 91 15.30 -7.34 -6.65
N ALA A 92 14.54 -6.39 -6.10
CA ALA A 92 13.35 -6.67 -5.30
C ALA A 92 12.12 -7.09 -6.13
N GLY A 93 12.20 -7.03 -7.47
CA GLY A 93 11.13 -7.43 -8.38
C GLY A 93 10.09 -6.33 -8.64
N GLU A 94 9.27 -6.54 -9.67
CA GLU A 94 8.20 -5.62 -10.06
C GLU A 94 7.09 -5.59 -9.00
N GLY A 95 6.58 -4.39 -8.74
CA GLY A 95 5.49 -4.17 -7.80
C GLY A 95 4.13 -4.10 -8.48
N LEU A 96 3.14 -3.61 -7.75
CA LEU A 96 1.82 -3.30 -8.30
C LEU A 96 1.58 -1.79 -8.19
N SER A 97 1.11 -1.19 -9.29
CA SER A 97 0.81 0.24 -9.30
C SER A 97 -0.28 0.57 -8.28
N ALA A 98 -0.26 1.78 -7.71
CA ALA A 98 -1.29 2.16 -6.76
C ALA A 98 -2.73 2.03 -7.34
N PRO A 99 -3.01 2.44 -8.60
CA PRO A 99 -4.32 2.24 -9.22
C PRO A 99 -4.70 0.77 -9.46
N ASP A 100 -3.75 -0.10 -9.82
CA ASP A 100 -4.03 -1.53 -10.02
C ASP A 100 -4.27 -2.22 -8.67
N LYS A 101 -3.50 -1.83 -7.64
CA LYS A 101 -3.66 -2.32 -6.28
C LYS A 101 -5.02 -1.95 -5.72
N ALA A 102 -5.45 -0.71 -5.89
CA ALA A 102 -6.79 -0.26 -5.49
C ALA A 102 -7.88 -1.08 -6.20
N ARG A 103 -7.81 -1.21 -7.53
CA ARG A 103 -8.77 -2.01 -8.32
C ARG A 103 -8.82 -3.48 -7.88
N ARG A 104 -7.67 -4.08 -7.57
CA ARG A 104 -7.59 -5.46 -7.09
C ARG A 104 -8.22 -5.61 -5.71
N LEU A 105 -7.91 -4.70 -4.78
CA LEU A 105 -8.50 -4.70 -3.44
C LEU A 105 -10.02 -4.51 -3.47
N ASP A 106 -10.52 -3.61 -4.30
CA ASP A 106 -11.96 -3.39 -4.45
C ASP A 106 -12.67 -4.62 -5.02
N ARG A 107 -12.05 -5.29 -6.02
CA ARG A 107 -12.57 -6.56 -6.53
C ARG A 107 -12.64 -7.64 -5.45
N LEU A 108 -11.58 -7.80 -4.65
CA LEU A 108 -11.54 -8.79 -3.57
C LEU A 108 -12.57 -8.49 -2.48
N ARG A 109 -12.70 -7.22 -2.08
CA ARG A 109 -13.71 -6.76 -1.11
C ARG A 109 -15.13 -7.04 -1.62
N HIS A 110 -15.37 -6.80 -2.90
CA HIS A 110 -16.67 -7.11 -3.50
C HIS A 110 -16.96 -8.61 -3.50
N GLN A 111 -15.98 -9.45 -3.82
CA GLN A 111 -16.12 -10.92 -3.77
C GLN A 111 -16.39 -11.43 -2.34
N ILE A 112 -15.73 -10.84 -1.34
CA ILE A 112 -15.99 -11.15 0.08
C ILE A 112 -17.44 -10.79 0.43
N LEU A 113 -17.88 -9.58 0.06
CA LEU A 113 -19.25 -9.12 0.33
C LEU A 113 -20.30 -10.06 -0.29
N GLN A 114 -20.09 -10.49 -1.54
CA GLN A 114 -20.97 -11.45 -2.22
C GLN A 114 -20.98 -12.81 -1.49
N ALA A 115 -19.81 -13.34 -1.13
CA ALA A 115 -19.69 -14.61 -0.42
C ALA A 115 -20.36 -14.55 0.96
N ALA A 116 -20.19 -13.44 1.67
CA ALA A 116 -20.83 -13.18 2.95
C ALA A 116 -22.36 -13.06 2.83
N ALA A 117 -22.86 -12.39 1.79
CA ALA A 117 -24.30 -12.32 1.51
C ALA A 117 -24.90 -13.71 1.23
N ARG A 118 -24.21 -14.54 0.43
CA ARG A 118 -24.63 -15.94 0.20
C ARG A 118 -24.64 -16.75 1.48
N ARG A 119 -23.62 -16.57 2.31
CA ARG A 119 -23.49 -17.24 3.60
C ARG A 119 -24.63 -16.85 4.53
N GLU A 120 -24.93 -15.56 4.62
CA GLU A 120 -26.02 -15.00 5.41
C GLU A 120 -27.38 -15.60 5.00
N LEU A 121 -27.67 -15.68 3.70
CA LEU A 121 -28.91 -16.30 3.20
C LEU A 121 -29.02 -17.77 3.62
N LEU A 122 -27.94 -18.54 3.49
CA LEU A 122 -27.92 -19.93 3.92
C LEU A 122 -28.12 -20.07 5.43
N VAL A 123 -27.54 -19.18 6.24
CA VAL A 123 -27.71 -19.20 7.70
C VAL A 123 -29.15 -18.84 8.07
N ARG A 124 -29.75 -17.82 7.45
CA ARG A 124 -31.16 -17.47 7.65
C ARG A 124 -32.11 -18.60 7.27
N ASP A 125 -31.81 -19.33 6.20
CA ASP A 125 -32.61 -20.49 5.77
C ASP A 125 -32.50 -21.67 6.73
N LEU A 126 -31.33 -21.85 7.37
CA LEU A 126 -31.10 -22.91 8.35
C LEU A 126 -31.70 -22.57 9.73
N GLU A 127 -31.60 -21.32 10.17
CA GLU A 127 -31.99 -20.88 11.51
C GLU A 127 -33.45 -20.38 11.58
N GLY A 128 -34.02 -19.94 10.46
CA GLY A 128 -35.38 -19.41 10.39
C GLY A 128 -35.60 -18.24 11.35
N ASP A 129 -36.63 -18.35 12.18
CA ASP A 129 -36.98 -17.32 13.18
C ASP A 129 -35.95 -17.19 14.31
N ASN A 130 -35.01 -18.14 14.43
CA ASN A 130 -33.95 -18.12 15.46
C ASN A 130 -32.64 -17.47 14.96
N PHE A 131 -32.68 -16.76 13.84
CA PHE A 131 -31.49 -16.16 13.26
C PHE A 131 -30.82 -15.14 14.19
N MET A 132 -29.49 -15.22 14.33
CA MET A 132 -28.70 -14.33 15.18
C MET A 132 -27.53 -13.68 14.43
N VAL A 133 -27.22 -12.42 14.77
CA VAL A 133 -26.12 -11.64 14.20
C VAL A 133 -24.76 -12.29 14.50
N ARG A 134 -23.86 -12.34 13.50
CA ARG A 134 -22.51 -12.94 13.60
C ARG A 134 -21.40 -11.95 13.17
N PRO A 135 -20.16 -12.09 13.66
CA PRO A 135 -19.10 -11.09 13.47
C PRO A 135 -18.44 -11.08 12.09
N VAL A 136 -18.76 -12.01 11.18
CA VAL A 136 -18.10 -12.09 9.86
C VAL A 136 -18.46 -10.86 9.00
N HIS A 137 -19.73 -10.48 8.99
CA HIS A 137 -20.27 -9.26 8.37
C HIS A 137 -21.55 -8.84 9.11
N PRO A 138 -21.43 -8.28 10.33
CA PRO A 138 -22.58 -7.95 11.17
C PRO A 138 -23.53 -6.94 10.50
N GLU A 139 -23.02 -6.11 9.59
CA GLU A 139 -23.79 -5.15 8.82
C GLU A 139 -24.83 -5.82 7.89
N LEU A 140 -24.55 -7.03 7.39
CA LEU A 140 -25.49 -7.78 6.55
C LEU A 140 -26.69 -8.29 7.33
N ALA A 141 -26.55 -8.48 8.64
CA ALA A 141 -27.65 -8.93 9.49
C ALA A 141 -28.75 -7.86 9.64
N ILE A 142 -28.40 -6.58 9.49
CA ILE A 142 -29.34 -5.46 9.50
C ILE A 142 -30.09 -5.37 8.16
N TYR A 143 -29.53 -5.92 7.09
CA TYR A 143 -30.12 -5.84 5.76
C TYR A 143 -31.31 -6.79 5.67
N ASN A 144 -32.41 -6.29 5.10
CA ASN A 144 -33.55 -7.14 4.79
C ASN A 144 -33.15 -8.21 3.77
N ARG A 145 -33.90 -9.32 3.74
CA ARG A 145 -33.56 -10.48 2.90
C ARG A 145 -33.37 -10.10 1.43
N THR A 146 -34.26 -9.27 0.87
CA THR A 146 -34.20 -8.81 -0.52
C THR A 146 -32.92 -8.01 -0.83
N ALA A 147 -32.42 -7.20 0.10
CA ALA A 147 -31.16 -6.48 -0.06
C ALA A 147 -29.96 -7.43 -0.06
N VAL A 148 -29.97 -8.44 0.83
CA VAL A 148 -28.94 -9.48 0.85
C VAL A 148 -28.95 -10.33 -0.42
N GLU A 149 -30.13 -10.67 -0.96
CA GLU A 149 -30.28 -11.39 -2.24
C GLU A 149 -29.68 -10.61 -3.42
N ARG A 150 -29.89 -9.29 -3.46
CA ARG A 150 -29.27 -8.43 -4.49
C ARG A 150 -27.74 -8.43 -4.41
N LEU A 151 -27.19 -8.37 -3.20
CA LEU A 151 -25.74 -8.42 -2.97
C LEU A 151 -25.14 -9.79 -3.27
N ALA A 152 -25.89 -10.87 -3.06
CA ALA A 152 -25.46 -12.23 -3.39
C ALA A 152 -25.44 -12.50 -4.92
N ALA A 153 -26.25 -11.74 -5.67
CA ALA A 153 -26.48 -11.89 -7.11
C ALA A 153 -25.70 -10.89 -7.99
N SER A 154 -25.27 -9.74 -7.44
CA SER A 154 -24.20 -8.92 -8.03
C SER A 154 -22.90 -9.71 -8.10
#